data_AF-A0A7V9P623-F1
#
_entry.id   AF-A0A7V9P623-F1
#
_cell.length_a   1.000
_cell.length_b   1.000
_cell.length_c   1.000
_cell.angle_alpha   90.00
_cell.angle_beta   90.00
_cell.angle_gamma   90.00
#
_symmetry.space_group_name_H-M   'P 1'
#
loop_
_entity.id
_entity.type
_entity.pdbx_description
1 polymer ?
#
loop_
_entity_poly.entity_id
_entity_poly.type
_entity_poly.pdbx_seq_one_letter_code
_entity_poly.pdbx_strand_id
1 'polypeptide(L)'
;PELDDEFARAATEFDTLEELRADLDRRLREELEAELDAQFRENAVDALVEASTVELPAEIVDRRAAELWTGMARSLDARGISTETYLTMTGQASEEVVERLRAEAARAVGREVVLEAVADQLGLEVGDEELEAFVREQAAQAEEDPDETVGRMREHGAWERLRGDLRLRKALDEVAGGVKRIPVDLAAAREKLWTPEKEKQASGMNIWTPGSEEARTQ
;
A
#
# COMPACT_ATOMS: atom_id res chain seq x y z
N PRO A 1 29.70 22.10 -15.40
CA PRO A 1 30.18 21.36 -16.60
C PRO A 1 29.08 21.36 -17.66
N GLU A 2 29.44 21.33 -18.94
CA GLU A 2 28.47 21.02 -20.00
C GLU A 2 28.06 19.53 -19.89
N LEU A 3 26.85 19.20 -20.35
CA LEU A 3 26.34 17.82 -20.34
C LEU A 3 26.85 17.12 -21.61
N ASP A 4 28.01 16.50 -21.50
CA ASP A 4 28.71 15.77 -22.57
C ASP A 4 29.32 14.44 -22.06
N ASP A 5 30.05 13.74 -22.93
CA ASP A 5 30.69 12.46 -22.59
C ASP A 5 31.85 12.62 -21.59
N GLU A 6 32.43 13.82 -21.44
CA GLU A 6 33.39 14.08 -20.37
C GLU A 6 32.68 14.18 -19.01
N PHE A 7 31.49 14.78 -18.96
CA PHE A 7 30.66 14.78 -17.76
C PHE A 7 30.22 13.37 -17.35
N ALA A 8 29.77 12.55 -18.30
CA ALA A 8 29.37 11.16 -18.02
C ALA A 8 30.52 10.37 -17.37
N ARG A 9 31.72 10.44 -17.95
CA ARG A 9 32.92 9.77 -17.42
C ARG A 9 33.43 10.34 -16.10
N ALA A 10 33.30 11.65 -15.89
CA ALA A 10 33.80 12.30 -14.68
C ALA A 10 32.88 12.09 -13.46
N ALA A 11 31.57 11.91 -13.69
CA ALA A 11 30.57 11.83 -12.62
C ALA A 11 30.01 10.42 -12.41
N THR A 12 30.16 9.50 -13.37
CA THR A 12 29.50 8.18 -13.37
C THR A 12 30.41 7.09 -13.94
N GLU A 13 29.93 5.84 -13.91
CA GLU A 13 30.61 4.67 -14.48
C GLU A 13 30.46 4.52 -16.00
N PHE A 14 29.71 5.42 -16.65
CA PHE A 14 29.39 5.36 -18.08
C PHE A 14 30.40 6.13 -18.94
N ASP A 15 30.69 5.59 -20.13
CA ASP A 15 31.66 6.16 -21.05
C ASP A 15 31.08 7.28 -21.92
N THR A 16 29.75 7.28 -22.11
CA THR A 16 29.02 8.26 -22.92
C THR A 16 27.79 8.82 -22.21
N LEU A 17 27.37 10.02 -22.61
CA LEU A 17 26.13 10.62 -22.12
C LEU A 17 24.90 9.81 -22.56
N GLU A 18 24.97 9.12 -23.69
CA GLU A 18 23.90 8.25 -24.19
C GLU A 18 23.69 7.04 -23.26
N GLU A 19 24.76 6.38 -22.83
CA GLU A 19 24.71 5.29 -21.85
C GLU A 19 24.13 5.75 -20.51
N LEU A 20 24.58 6.90 -20.00
CA LEU A 20 24.03 7.50 -18.79
C LEU A 20 22.53 7.78 -18.93
N ARG A 21 22.08 8.30 -20.08
CA ARG A 21 20.65 8.54 -20.33
C ARG A 21 19.86 7.24 -20.41
N ALA A 22 20.38 6.22 -21.07
CA ALA A 22 19.72 4.93 -21.19
C ALA A 22 19.57 4.24 -19.82
N ASP A 23 20.60 4.33 -18.98
CA ASP A 23 20.54 3.81 -17.61
C ASP A 23 19.54 4.57 -16.75
N LEU A 24 19.53 5.91 -16.80
CA LEU A 24 18.54 6.72 -16.09
C LEU A 24 17.11 6.42 -16.55
N ASP A 25 16.88 6.29 -17.87
CA ASP A 25 15.57 5.91 -18.42
C ASP A 25 15.13 4.53 -17.92
N ARG A 26 16.05 3.55 -17.89
CA ARG A 26 15.77 2.23 -17.32
C ARG A 26 15.40 2.33 -15.83
N ARG A 27 16.20 3.00 -15.00
CA ARG A 27 15.94 3.15 -13.56
C ARG A 27 14.60 3.82 -13.28
N LEU A 28 14.30 4.90 -14.01
CA LEU A 28 13.02 5.61 -13.88
C LEU A 28 11.84 4.73 -14.29
N ARG A 29 11.98 3.92 -15.35
CA ARG A 29 10.94 2.96 -15.74
C ARG A 29 10.72 1.89 -14.68
N GLU A 30 11.79 1.31 -14.16
CA GLU A 30 11.72 0.30 -13.09
C GLU A 30 11.05 0.87 -11.82
N GLU A 31 11.40 2.10 -11.44
CA GLU A 31 10.78 2.81 -10.31
C GLU A 31 9.29 3.05 -10.54
N LEU A 32 8.91 3.57 -11.71
CA LEU A 32 7.52 3.83 -12.06
C LEU A 32 6.70 2.54 -12.18
N GLU A 33 7.26 1.47 -12.74
CA GLU A 33 6.59 0.17 -12.83
C GLU A 33 6.36 -0.42 -11.44
N ALA A 34 7.33 -0.32 -10.54
CA ALA A 34 7.18 -0.75 -9.15
C ALA A 34 6.12 0.07 -8.41
N GLU A 35 6.10 1.39 -8.59
CA GLU A 35 5.08 2.27 -8.00
C GLU A 35 3.67 1.92 -8.50
N LEU A 36 3.51 1.73 -9.82
CA LEU A 36 2.23 1.36 -10.42
C LEU A 36 1.75 -0.01 -9.96
N ASP A 37 2.65 -0.99 -9.82
CA ASP A 37 2.30 -2.33 -9.32
C ASP A 37 1.86 -2.27 -7.86
N ALA A 38 2.56 -1.52 -7.02
CA ALA A 38 2.19 -1.29 -5.63
C ALA A 38 0.82 -0.63 -5.51
N GLN A 39 0.59 0.47 -6.24
CA GLN A 39 -0.71 1.15 -6.27
C GLN A 39 -1.83 0.24 -6.77
N PHE A 40 -1.57 -0.58 -7.79
CA PHE A 40 -2.55 -1.54 -8.30
C PHE A 40 -2.94 -2.56 -7.23
N ARG A 41 -1.96 -3.16 -6.54
CA ARG A 41 -2.18 -4.13 -5.46
C ARG A 41 -2.97 -3.52 -4.31
N GLU A 42 -2.61 -2.31 -3.89
CA GLU A 42 -3.33 -1.58 -2.84
C GLU A 42 -4.79 -1.31 -3.23
N ASN A 43 -5.03 -0.81 -4.44
CA ASN A 43 -6.38 -0.57 -4.93
C ASN A 43 -7.20 -1.86 -5.06
N ALA A 44 -6.57 -2.97 -5.43
CA ALA A 44 -7.24 -4.27 -5.54
C ALA A 44 -7.72 -4.77 -4.17
N VAL A 45 -6.87 -4.68 -3.13
CA VAL A 45 -7.27 -5.09 -1.78
C VAL A 45 -8.29 -4.11 -1.18
N ASP A 46 -8.18 -2.80 -1.44
CA ASP A 46 -9.18 -1.82 -0.98
C ASP A 46 -10.57 -2.10 -1.56
N ALA A 47 -10.64 -2.35 -2.88
CA ALA A 47 -11.89 -2.72 -3.53
C ALA A 47 -12.47 -4.01 -2.94
N LEU A 48 -11.62 -4.96 -2.54
CA LEU A 48 -12.05 -6.18 -1.89
C LEU A 48 -12.60 -5.91 -0.47
N VAL A 49 -11.96 -5.02 0.30
CA VAL A 49 -12.45 -4.59 1.62
C VAL A 49 -13.82 -3.91 1.51
N GLU A 50 -13.99 -3.01 0.54
CA GLU A 50 -15.27 -2.35 0.29
C GLU A 50 -16.37 -3.36 -0.09
N ALA A 51 -16.04 -4.37 -0.90
CA ALA A 51 -16.98 -5.41 -1.31
C ALA A 51 -17.35 -6.39 -0.18
N SER A 52 -16.46 -6.58 0.81
CA SER A 52 -16.61 -7.59 1.87
C SER A 52 -17.30 -7.08 3.14
N THR A 53 -17.63 -5.78 3.23
CA THR A 53 -18.41 -5.18 4.34
C THR A 53 -17.84 -5.54 5.72
N VAL A 54 -16.53 -5.42 5.89
CA VAL A 54 -15.85 -5.79 7.14
C VAL A 54 -16.17 -4.78 8.25
N GLU A 55 -16.74 -5.28 9.34
CA GLU A 55 -16.97 -4.49 10.56
C GLU A 55 -15.76 -4.62 11.50
N LEU A 56 -15.06 -3.51 11.73
CA LEU A 56 -13.88 -3.47 12.59
C LEU A 56 -14.22 -2.90 13.97
N PRO A 57 -13.89 -3.62 15.07
CA PRO A 57 -14.01 -3.07 16.42
C PRO A 57 -13.14 -1.83 16.60
N ALA A 58 -13.71 -0.78 17.21
CA ALA A 58 -13.03 0.50 17.41
C ALA A 58 -11.71 0.35 18.17
N GLU A 59 -11.66 -0.56 19.16
CA GLU A 59 -10.50 -0.80 20.01
C GLU A 59 -9.29 -1.37 19.25
N ILE A 60 -9.53 -2.12 18.17
CA ILE A 60 -8.47 -2.67 17.31
C ILE A 60 -7.91 -1.55 16.43
N VAL A 61 -8.80 -0.75 15.84
CA VAL A 61 -8.42 0.41 15.02
C VAL A 61 -7.63 1.42 15.86
N ASP A 62 -8.07 1.69 17.08
CA ASP A 62 -7.40 2.62 18.01
C ASP A 62 -6.00 2.15 18.39
N ARG A 63 -5.84 0.85 18.64
CA ARG A 63 -4.54 0.27 18.95
C ARG A 63 -3.58 0.40 17.77
N ARG A 64 -4.04 0.07 16.56
CA ARG A 64 -3.23 0.23 15.34
C ARG A 64 -2.90 1.71 15.07
N ALA A 65 -3.83 2.63 15.31
CA ALA A 65 -3.58 4.07 15.17
C ALA A 65 -2.50 4.56 16.14
N ALA A 66 -2.51 4.07 17.38
CA ALA A 66 -1.48 4.37 18.38
C ALA A 66 -0.09 3.81 18.00
N GLU A 67 -0.04 2.62 17.38
CA GLU A 67 1.19 2.05 16.83
C GLU A 67 1.74 2.93 15.69
N LEU A 68 0.89 3.35 14.75
CA LEU A 68 1.27 4.26 13.66
C LEU A 68 1.78 5.61 14.20
N TRP A 69 1.09 6.18 15.19
CA TRP A 69 1.53 7.42 15.85
C TRP A 69 2.91 7.25 16.50
N THR A 70 3.10 6.15 17.23
CA THR A 70 4.37 5.85 17.90
C THR A 70 5.50 5.67 16.90
N GLY A 71 5.25 4.97 15.79
CA GLY A 71 6.20 4.81 14.69
C GLY A 71 6.58 6.14 14.05
N MET A 72 5.58 6.98 13.77
CA MET A 72 5.79 8.33 13.25
C MET A 72 6.63 9.17 14.22
N ALA A 73 6.31 9.18 15.50
CA ALA A 73 7.05 9.91 16.53
C ALA A 73 8.52 9.47 16.60
N ARG A 74 8.78 8.16 16.59
CA ARG A 74 10.15 7.62 16.56
C ARG A 74 10.91 8.06 15.30
N SER A 75 10.26 8.06 14.14
CA SER A 75 10.88 8.50 12.88
C SER A 75 11.24 10.00 12.89
N LEU A 76 10.43 10.82 13.56
CA LEU A 76 10.66 12.25 13.72
C LEU A 76 11.81 12.49 14.70
N ASP A 77 11.80 11.79 15.83
CA ASP A 77 12.85 11.86 16.85
C ASP A 77 14.22 11.45 16.30
N ALA A 78 14.28 10.40 15.46
CA ALA A 78 15.49 9.99 14.77
C ALA A 78 16.07 11.07 13.83
N ARG A 79 15.24 12.02 13.38
CA ARG A 79 15.64 13.20 12.58
C ARG A 79 15.86 14.45 13.44
N GLY A 80 15.78 14.33 14.77
CA GLY A 80 15.89 15.44 15.72
C GLY A 80 14.68 16.37 15.75
N ILE A 81 13.52 15.91 15.26
CA ILE A 81 12.30 16.71 15.18
C ILE A 81 11.34 16.21 16.27
N SER A 82 10.93 17.08 17.19
CA SER A 82 9.89 16.73 18.15
C SER A 82 8.50 16.70 17.48
N THR A 83 7.57 15.92 18.01
CA THR A 83 6.19 15.88 17.51
C THR A 83 5.49 17.25 17.60
N GLU A 84 5.75 18.02 18.65
CA GLU A 84 5.24 19.39 18.81
C GLU A 84 5.78 20.34 17.73
N THR A 85 7.08 20.25 17.46
CA THR A 85 7.73 21.02 16.38
C THR A 85 7.13 20.63 15.03
N TYR A 86 6.92 19.34 14.78
CA TYR A 86 6.28 18.86 13.54
C TYR A 86 4.88 19.45 13.35
N LEU A 87 4.01 19.36 14.37
CA LEU A 87 2.65 19.92 14.30
C LEU A 87 2.67 21.43 14.06
N THR A 88 3.61 22.15 14.68
CA THR A 88 3.78 23.59 14.47
C THR A 88 4.24 23.90 13.03
N MET A 89 5.17 23.12 12.48
CA MET A 89 5.68 23.29 11.12
C MET A 89 4.63 22.98 10.06
N THR A 90 3.81 21.95 10.27
CA THR A 90 2.74 21.56 9.33
C THR A 90 1.46 22.36 9.52
N GLY A 91 1.33 23.07 10.65
CA GLY A 91 0.11 23.81 11.00
C GLY A 91 -1.09 22.92 11.29
N GLN A 92 -0.87 21.63 11.59
CA GLN A 92 -1.92 20.66 11.84
C GLN A 92 -2.24 20.56 13.33
N ALA A 93 -3.52 20.36 13.65
CA ALA A 93 -3.91 20.04 15.02
C ALA A 93 -3.56 18.57 15.36
N SER A 94 -3.29 18.28 16.63
CA SER A 94 -2.99 16.91 17.06
C SER A 94 -4.14 15.96 16.75
N GLU A 95 -5.38 16.43 16.95
CA GLU A 95 -6.61 15.69 16.69
C GLU A 95 -6.75 15.32 15.20
N GLU A 96 -6.40 16.24 14.29
CA GLU A 96 -6.46 15.98 12.84
C GLU A 96 -5.48 14.87 12.42
N VAL A 97 -4.29 14.86 13.02
CA VAL A 97 -3.30 13.81 12.76
C VAL A 97 -3.78 12.47 13.30
N VAL A 98 -4.35 12.46 14.52
CA VAL A 98 -4.91 11.24 15.11
C VAL A 98 -6.05 10.68 14.28
N GLU A 99 -7.00 11.51 13.82
CA GLU A 99 -8.10 11.06 12.96
C GLU A 99 -7.60 10.51 11.61
N ARG A 100 -6.59 11.16 11.00
CA ARG A 100 -5.95 10.65 9.79
C ARG A 100 -5.34 9.27 10.02
N LEU A 101 -4.59 9.10 11.12
CA LEU A 101 -3.98 7.82 11.47
C LEU A 101 -5.03 6.77 11.84
N ARG A 102 -6.17 7.17 12.43
CA ARG A 102 -7.29 6.26 12.70
C ARG A 102 -7.90 5.75 11.41
N ALA A 103 -8.11 6.61 10.42
CA ALA A 103 -8.60 6.20 9.10
C ALA A 103 -7.61 5.29 8.36
N GLU A 104 -6.31 5.59 8.46
CA GLU A 104 -5.23 4.76 7.91
C GLU A 104 -5.18 3.37 8.60
N ALA A 105 -5.29 3.35 9.93
CA ALA A 105 -5.35 2.13 10.73
C ALA A 105 -6.56 1.27 10.37
N ALA A 106 -7.75 1.87 10.20
CA ALA A 106 -8.96 1.15 9.80
C ALA A 106 -8.77 0.47 8.44
N ARG A 107 -8.20 1.16 7.45
CA ARG A 107 -7.88 0.56 6.15
C ARG A 107 -6.86 -0.56 6.29
N ALA A 108 -5.77 -0.34 7.01
CA ALA A 108 -4.72 -1.34 7.18
C ALA A 108 -5.23 -2.63 7.84
N VAL A 109 -6.00 -2.50 8.94
CA VAL A 109 -6.61 -3.65 9.62
C VAL A 109 -7.64 -4.34 8.72
N GLY A 110 -8.46 -3.57 8.00
CA GLY A 110 -9.43 -4.14 7.05
C GLY A 110 -8.77 -4.99 5.97
N ARG A 111 -7.70 -4.46 5.35
CA ARG A 111 -6.90 -5.19 4.35
C ARG A 111 -6.34 -6.49 4.93
N GLU A 112 -5.76 -6.43 6.12
CA GLU A 112 -5.16 -7.58 6.81
C GLU A 112 -6.20 -8.70 7.05
N VAL A 113 -7.36 -8.35 7.63
CA VAL A 113 -8.45 -9.30 7.91
C VAL A 113 -9.00 -9.94 6.64
N VAL A 114 -9.18 -9.15 5.59
CA VAL A 114 -9.68 -9.66 4.30
C VAL A 114 -8.66 -10.60 3.65
N LEU A 115 -7.38 -10.25 3.64
CA LEU A 115 -6.33 -11.10 3.09
C LEU A 115 -6.17 -12.39 3.90
N GLU A 116 -6.35 -12.34 5.22
CA GLU A 116 -6.38 -13.53 6.07
C GLU A 116 -7.55 -14.45 5.69
N ALA A 117 -8.75 -13.89 5.51
CA ALA A 117 -9.91 -14.64 5.05
C ALA A 117 -9.70 -15.27 3.65
N VAL A 118 -9.06 -14.55 2.74
CA VAL A 118 -8.67 -15.09 1.41
C VAL A 118 -7.68 -16.23 1.56
N ALA A 119 -6.64 -16.05 2.39
CA ALA A 119 -5.64 -17.08 2.65
C ALA A 119 -6.27 -18.35 3.24
N ASP A 120 -7.22 -18.20 4.16
CA ASP A 120 -7.97 -19.32 4.74
C ASP A 120 -8.84 -20.01 3.69
N GLN A 121 -9.59 -19.25 2.89
CA GLN A 121 -10.48 -19.79 1.86
C GLN A 121 -9.74 -20.54 0.76
N LEU A 122 -8.55 -20.07 0.38
CA LEU A 122 -7.69 -20.69 -0.63
C LEU A 122 -6.76 -21.77 -0.06
N GLY A 123 -6.71 -21.94 1.27
CA GLY A 123 -5.80 -22.88 1.92
C GLY A 123 -4.33 -22.53 1.70
N LEU A 124 -3.99 -21.24 1.67
CA LEU A 124 -2.63 -20.79 1.48
C LEU A 124 -1.80 -21.04 2.75
N GLU A 125 -0.68 -21.72 2.56
CA GLU A 125 0.29 -22.02 3.61
C GLU A 125 1.70 -21.62 3.15
N VAL A 126 2.56 -21.37 4.13
CA VAL A 126 3.99 -21.09 3.94
C VAL A 126 4.75 -22.12 4.75
N GLY A 127 5.44 -23.02 4.06
CA GLY A 127 6.24 -24.07 4.68
C GLY A 127 7.55 -23.53 5.28
N ASP A 128 8.19 -24.32 6.15
CA ASP A 128 9.47 -23.95 6.75
C ASP A 128 10.58 -23.78 5.71
N GLU A 129 10.58 -24.60 4.66
CA GLU A 129 11.57 -24.53 3.58
C GLU A 129 11.44 -23.25 2.76
N GLU A 130 10.21 -22.84 2.44
CA GLU A 130 9.92 -21.59 1.72
C GLU A 130 10.35 -20.38 2.56
N LEU A 131 10.03 -20.40 3.86
CA LEU A 131 10.39 -19.35 4.80
C LEU A 131 11.91 -19.25 4.98
N GLU A 132 12.61 -20.39 5.09
CA GLU A 132 14.07 -20.44 5.18
C GLU A 132 14.75 -19.94 3.91
N ALA A 133 14.25 -20.33 2.73
CA ALA A 133 14.74 -19.84 1.46
C ALA A 133 14.60 -18.31 1.36
N PHE A 134 13.43 -17.77 1.73
CA PHE A 134 13.18 -16.34 1.75
C PHE A 134 14.14 -15.61 2.69
N VAL A 135 14.31 -16.09 3.94
CA VAL A 135 15.21 -15.45 4.90
C VAL A 135 16.66 -15.48 4.43
N ARG A 136 17.12 -16.61 3.86
CA ARG A 136 18.49 -16.70 3.33
C ARG A 136 18.72 -15.76 2.15
N GLU A 137 17.75 -15.64 1.26
CA GLU A 137 17.82 -14.71 0.13
C GLU A 137 17.92 -13.26 0.62
N GLN A 138 17.09 -12.87 1.57
CA GLN A 138 17.12 -11.53 2.16
C GLN A 138 18.44 -11.25 2.91
N ALA A 139 18.97 -12.23 3.65
CA ALA A 139 20.26 -12.11 4.32
C ALA A 139 21.40 -11.92 3.32
N ALA A 140 21.41 -12.68 2.21
CA ALA A 140 22.40 -12.54 1.17
C ALA A 140 22.36 -11.17 0.48
N GLN A 141 21.17 -10.62 0.26
CA GLN A 141 20.99 -9.25 -0.28
C GLN A 141 21.49 -8.17 0.70
N ALA A 142 21.39 -8.41 2.00
CA ALA A 142 21.88 -7.52 3.05
C ALA A 142 23.37 -7.73 3.39
N GLU A 143 24.06 -8.64 2.69
CA GLU A 143 25.44 -9.06 3.00
C GLU A 143 25.61 -9.60 4.44
N GLU A 144 24.54 -10.17 5.01
CA GLU A 144 24.53 -10.83 6.31
C GLU A 144 24.74 -12.36 6.17
N ASP A 145 25.22 -13.03 7.23
CA ASP A 145 25.33 -14.49 7.23
C ASP A 145 23.93 -15.14 7.22
N PRO A 146 23.59 -15.96 6.20
CA PRO A 146 22.25 -16.50 6.06
C PRO A 146 21.85 -17.47 7.18
N ASP A 147 22.79 -18.32 7.64
CA ASP A 147 22.48 -19.35 8.63
C ASP A 147 22.36 -18.74 10.04
N GLU A 148 23.21 -17.76 10.37
CA GLU A 148 23.08 -16.97 11.60
C GLU A 148 21.75 -16.21 11.63
N THR A 149 21.35 -15.61 10.51
CA THR A 149 20.09 -14.87 10.41
C THR A 149 18.88 -15.77 10.62
N VAL A 150 18.86 -16.96 9.99
CA VAL A 150 17.79 -17.96 10.20
C VAL A 150 17.72 -18.36 11.67
N GLY A 151 18.86 -18.64 12.31
CA GLY A 151 18.94 -18.97 13.73
C GLY A 151 18.31 -17.88 14.61
N ARG A 152 18.75 -16.63 14.41
CA ARG A 152 18.24 -15.45 15.13
C ARG A 152 16.73 -15.26 14.97
N MET A 153 16.19 -15.45 13.77
CA MET A 153 14.75 -15.29 13.52
C MET A 153 13.90 -16.35 14.21
N ARG A 154 14.40 -17.59 14.33
CA ARG A 154 13.72 -18.70 15.01
C ARG A 154 13.60 -18.49 16.52
N GLU A 155 14.61 -17.91 17.16
CA GLU A 155 14.63 -17.75 18.62
C GLU A 155 13.67 -16.68 19.16
N HIS A 156 13.39 -15.64 18.38
CA HIS A 156 12.67 -14.45 18.87
C HIS A 156 11.18 -14.38 18.46
N GLY A 157 10.60 -15.49 18.02
CA GLY A 157 9.22 -15.50 17.50
C GLY A 157 9.00 -14.64 16.26
N ALA A 158 10.09 -14.17 15.64
CA ALA A 158 10.06 -13.45 14.36
C ALA A 158 9.74 -14.39 13.19
N TRP A 159 10.09 -15.67 13.34
CA TRP A 159 9.81 -16.73 12.37
C TRP A 159 8.33 -16.86 12.03
N GLU A 160 7.47 -17.08 13.04
CA GLU A 160 6.03 -17.25 12.80
C GLU A 160 5.34 -15.97 12.35
N ARG A 161 5.82 -14.80 12.80
CA ARG A 161 5.33 -13.52 12.29
C ARG A 161 5.61 -13.38 10.80
N LEU A 162 6.85 -13.68 10.38
CA LEU A 162 7.23 -13.65 8.98
C LEU A 162 6.44 -14.68 8.15
N ARG A 163 6.15 -15.85 8.70
CA ARG A 163 5.27 -16.83 8.06
C ARG A 163 3.90 -16.23 7.74
N GLY A 164 3.30 -15.57 8.74
CA GLY A 164 2.04 -14.85 8.57
C GLY A 164 2.13 -13.77 7.49
N ASP A 165 3.18 -12.96 7.53
CA ASP A 165 3.39 -11.89 6.53
C ASP A 165 3.53 -12.45 5.10
N LEU A 166 4.30 -13.52 4.91
CA LEU A 166 4.45 -14.18 3.61
C LEU A 166 3.13 -14.81 3.14
N ARG A 167 2.35 -15.38 4.07
CA ARG A 167 1.03 -15.93 3.76
C ARG A 167 0.07 -14.85 3.24
N LEU A 168 0.05 -13.69 3.90
CA LEU A 168 -0.76 -12.54 3.45
C LEU A 168 -0.28 -11.97 2.12
N ARG A 169 1.04 -11.95 1.87
CA ARG A 169 1.60 -11.58 0.56
C ARG A 169 1.13 -12.52 -0.54
N LYS A 170 1.16 -13.84 -0.32
CA LYS A 170 0.63 -14.83 -1.27
C LYS A 170 -0.87 -14.60 -1.52
N ALA A 171 -1.65 -14.31 -0.48
CA ALA A 171 -3.06 -13.97 -0.64
C ALA A 171 -3.26 -12.71 -1.51
N LEU A 172 -2.44 -11.68 -1.30
CA LEU A 172 -2.48 -10.46 -2.12
C LEU A 172 -2.08 -10.74 -3.57
N ASP A 173 -1.10 -11.61 -3.82
CA ASP A 173 -0.70 -12.03 -5.16
C ASP A 173 -1.85 -12.73 -5.89
N GLU A 174 -2.58 -13.63 -5.21
CA GLU A 174 -3.76 -14.30 -5.77
C GLU A 174 -4.88 -13.29 -6.09
N VAL A 175 -5.14 -12.33 -5.19
CA VAL A 175 -6.12 -11.26 -5.44
C VAL A 175 -5.70 -10.40 -6.63
N ALA A 176 -4.45 -9.93 -6.67
CA ALA A 176 -3.94 -9.08 -7.74
C ALA A 176 -3.93 -9.82 -9.09
N GLY A 177 -3.59 -11.12 -9.11
CA GLY A 177 -3.64 -11.96 -10.29
C GLY A 177 -5.06 -12.21 -10.83
N GLY A 178 -6.05 -12.23 -9.94
CA GLY A 178 -7.47 -12.36 -10.30
C GLY A 178 -8.13 -11.07 -10.80
N VAL A 179 -7.49 -9.90 -10.61
CA VAL A 179 -8.06 -8.60 -10.95
C VAL A 179 -7.54 -8.09 -12.30
N LYS A 180 -8.46 -7.65 -13.18
CA LYS A 180 -8.10 -7.08 -14.47
C LYS A 180 -7.51 -5.68 -14.30
N ARG A 181 -6.22 -5.51 -14.64
CA ARG A 181 -5.55 -4.20 -14.69
C ARG A 181 -6.26 -3.25 -15.64
N ILE A 182 -6.52 -2.03 -15.17
CA ILE A 182 -7.01 -0.93 -16.00
C ILE A 182 -5.78 -0.12 -16.44
N PRO A 183 -5.58 0.10 -17.75
CA PRO A 183 -4.52 0.99 -18.26
C PRO A 183 -4.57 2.38 -17.62
N VAL A 184 -3.41 2.96 -17.31
CA VAL A 184 -3.27 4.27 -16.65
C VAL A 184 -4.02 5.37 -17.41
N ASP A 185 -3.99 5.34 -18.74
CA ASP A 185 -4.72 6.30 -19.59
C ASP A 185 -6.25 6.23 -19.40
N LEU A 186 -6.78 5.02 -19.17
CA LEU A 186 -8.20 4.79 -18.92
C LEU A 186 -8.58 5.15 -17.47
N ALA A 187 -7.68 4.95 -16.51
CA ALA A 187 -7.87 5.41 -15.12
C ALA A 187 -7.93 6.94 -15.06
N ALA A 188 -6.98 7.63 -15.72
CA ALA A 188 -6.96 9.09 -15.81
C ALA A 188 -8.18 9.66 -16.56
N ALA A 189 -8.70 8.94 -17.57
CA ALA A 189 -9.94 9.31 -18.25
C ALA A 189 -11.18 9.15 -17.35
N ARG A 190 -11.23 8.11 -16.51
CA ARG A 190 -12.32 7.90 -15.53
C ARG A 190 -12.37 9.05 -14.52
N GLU A 191 -11.23 9.46 -13.97
CA GLU A 191 -11.16 10.59 -13.03
C GLU A 191 -11.56 11.93 -13.68
N LYS A 192 -11.18 12.16 -14.95
CA LYS A 192 -11.62 13.35 -15.69
C LYS A 192 -13.13 13.35 -16.01
N LEU A 193 -13.73 12.17 -16.16
CA LEU A 193 -15.16 12.02 -16.45
C LEU A 193 -16.04 11.96 -15.19
N TRP A 194 -15.46 11.57 -14.05
CA TRP A 194 -16.13 11.44 -12.75
C TRP A 194 -15.80 12.63 -11.85
N THR A 195 -16.73 13.58 -11.74
CA THR A 195 -16.68 14.67 -10.76
C THR A 195 -17.60 14.37 -9.58
N PRO A 196 -17.24 14.74 -8.32
CA PRO A 196 -18.07 14.52 -7.12
C PRO A 196 -19.50 15.12 -7.20
N GLU A 197 -19.72 16.08 -8.09
CA GLU A 197 -21.05 16.65 -8.35
C GLU A 197 -22.04 15.63 -8.95
N LYS A 198 -21.56 14.60 -9.65
CA LYS A 198 -22.42 13.55 -10.24
C LYS A 198 -22.99 12.59 -9.20
N GLU A 199 -22.29 12.34 -8.08
CA GLU A 199 -22.83 11.57 -6.95
C GLU A 199 -23.96 12.31 -6.23
N LYS A 200 -23.82 13.63 -6.04
CA LYS A 200 -24.93 14.46 -5.50
C LYS A 200 -26.14 14.50 -6.42
N GLN A 201 -25.96 14.42 -7.74
CA GLN A 201 -27.07 14.29 -8.70
C GLN A 201 -27.72 12.90 -8.70
N ALA A 202 -26.94 11.82 -8.49
CA ALA A 202 -27.47 10.46 -8.44
C ALA A 202 -28.39 10.23 -7.22
N SER A 203 -28.15 10.91 -6.09
CA SER A 203 -29.04 10.87 -4.92
C SER A 203 -30.38 11.61 -5.14
N GLY A 204 -30.48 12.46 -6.16
CA GLY A 204 -31.68 13.24 -6.50
C GLY A 204 -32.53 12.68 -7.64
N MET A 205 -32.14 11.56 -8.27
CA MET A 205 -32.99 10.92 -9.27
C MET A 205 -34.10 10.15 -8.58
N ASN A 206 -35.27 10.79 -8.46
CA ASN A 206 -36.53 10.11 -8.19
C ASN A 206 -36.63 8.87 -9.09
N ILE A 207 -36.56 7.70 -8.47
CA ILE A 207 -36.77 6.43 -9.13
C ILE A 207 -38.22 6.43 -9.62
N TRP A 208 -38.43 6.66 -10.92
CA TRP A 208 -39.74 6.50 -11.53
C TRP A 208 -40.07 5.01 -11.58
N THR A 209 -40.95 4.56 -10.69
CA THR A 209 -41.63 3.27 -10.79
C THR A 209 -42.96 3.46 -11.53
N PRO A 210 -43.18 2.81 -12.70
CA PRO A 210 -44.48 2.86 -13.36
C PRO A 210 -45.42 1.90 -12.61
N GLY A 211 -46.33 2.43 -11.78
CA GLY A 211 -47.33 1.57 -11.12
C GLY A 211 -48.11 2.14 -9.95
N SER A 212 -47.87 3.36 -9.46
CA SER A 212 -48.76 3.98 -8.46
C SER A 212 -49.80 4.88 -9.15
N GLU A 213 -50.81 4.26 -9.76
CA GLU A 213 -52.14 4.86 -9.78
C GLU A 213 -52.56 5.09 -8.32
N GLU A 214 -52.93 6.32 -7.97
CA GLU A 214 -54.30 6.63 -7.54
C GLU A 214 -54.43 8.07 -7.02
N ALA A 215 -55.59 8.63 -7.35
CA ALA A 215 -56.37 9.57 -6.56
C ALA A 215 -56.04 11.09 -6.59
N ARG A 216 -56.86 11.77 -7.41
CA ARG A 216 -57.90 12.75 -7.02
C ARG A 216 -57.66 14.23 -7.32
N THR A 217 -58.66 14.78 -8.03
CA THR A 217 -59.31 16.11 -7.91
C THR A 217 -58.47 17.33 -8.29
N GLN A 218 -58.90 18.25 -9.15
CA GLN A 218 -60.23 18.68 -9.61
C GLN A 218 -60.24 18.95 -11.12
#